data_AF-A0A850VSH8-F1
#
_entry.id   AF-A0A850VSH8-F1
#
_cell.length_a   1.000
_cell.length_b   1.000
_cell.length_c   1.000
_cell.angle_alpha   90.00
_cell.angle_beta   90.00
_cell.angle_gamma   90.00
#
_symmetry.space_group_name_H-M   'P 1'
#
loop_
_entity.id
_entity.type
_entity.pdbx_description
1 polymer ?
#
loop_
_entity_poly.entity_id
_entity_poly.type
_entity_poly.pdbx_seq_one_letter_code
_entity_poly.pdbx_strand_id
1 'polypeptide(L)'
;ELQTDGNRSGHLQNGELVFDPQVNEEVVRIIAAQLAEIGDQFDKEIKSRVVNDLVQHFLNENLSGEEITRRMSEAVEGLAQVAPPDMEQEKAMLVLAMVLTKKIASTMPSLLQRVFSTTVNYISQQLHNYIVRMVSA
;
A
#
# COMPACT_ATOMS: atom_id res chain seq x y z
N GLU A 1 18.02 23.73 -30.97
CA GLU A 1 17.22 24.14 -29.80
C GLU A 1 15.77 23.77 -30.08
N LEU A 2 15.14 22.98 -29.23
CA LEU A 2 13.75 22.56 -29.37
C LEU A 2 13.03 23.00 -28.09
N GLN A 3 12.33 24.13 -28.19
CA GLN A 3 11.42 24.61 -27.16
C GLN A 3 10.19 23.69 -27.10
N THR A 4 9.90 23.19 -25.91
CA THR A 4 8.59 22.63 -25.55
C THR A 4 7.70 23.77 -25.08
N ASP A 5 6.94 24.37 -26.00
CA ASP A 5 5.74 25.12 -25.64
C ASP A 5 4.56 24.14 -25.57
N GLY A 6 3.83 24.21 -24.47
CA GLY A 6 2.71 23.31 -24.20
C GLY A 6 2.12 23.44 -22.80
N ASN A 7 1.98 24.66 -22.27
CA ASN A 7 1.06 24.90 -21.15
C ASN A 7 -0.27 25.38 -21.72
N ARG A 8 -1.30 24.52 -21.71
CA ARG A 8 -2.68 24.94 -21.95
C ARG A 8 -3.56 24.49 -20.79
N SER A 9 -3.84 25.48 -19.94
CA SER A 9 -4.70 25.43 -18.77
C SER A 9 -6.04 24.74 -19.02
N GLY A 10 -6.40 23.88 -18.06
CA GLY A 10 -7.70 23.23 -17.99
C GLY A 10 -7.83 22.22 -16.85
N HIS A 11 -7.21 22.46 -15.69
CA HIS A 11 -7.50 21.65 -14.50
C HIS A 11 -8.44 22.45 -13.60
N LEU A 12 -9.72 22.07 -13.58
CA LEU A 12 -10.62 22.46 -12.50
C LEU A 12 -10.28 21.60 -11.29
N GLN A 13 -9.28 22.04 -10.53
CA GLN A 13 -8.92 21.43 -9.25
C GLN A 13 -10.02 21.77 -8.23
N ASN A 14 -11.04 20.93 -8.17
CA ASN A 14 -11.87 20.84 -6.98
C ASN A 14 -11.08 20.04 -5.93
N GLY A 15 -10.28 20.77 -5.14
CA GLY A 15 -9.63 20.26 -3.93
C GLY A 15 -8.37 19.44 -4.18
N GLU A 16 -7.34 20.07 -4.77
CA GLU A 16 -6.01 19.46 -4.83
C GLU A 16 -5.37 19.49 -3.45
N LEU A 17 -5.11 18.30 -2.90
CA LEU A 17 -4.19 18.14 -1.77
C LEU A 17 -2.81 18.56 -2.27
N VAL A 18 -2.42 19.79 -1.95
CA VAL A 18 -1.06 20.29 -2.15
C VAL A 18 -0.14 19.45 -1.26
N PHE A 19 0.36 18.35 -1.81
CA PHE A 19 1.54 17.68 -1.30
C PHE A 19 2.75 18.40 -1.90
N ASP A 20 3.20 19.46 -1.24
CA ASP A 20 4.56 19.96 -1.43
C ASP A 20 5.33 19.69 -0.14
N PRO A 21 6.21 18.69 -0.20
CA PRO A 21 7.63 18.99 -0.35
C PRO A 21 8.16 18.40 -1.66
N GLN A 22 9.37 18.81 -2.06
CA GLN A 22 10.14 18.23 -3.16
C GLN A 22 10.43 16.74 -2.93
N VAL A 23 9.39 15.89 -2.99
CA VAL A 23 9.53 14.45 -2.92
C VAL A 23 10.18 14.06 -4.23
N ASN A 24 11.44 13.65 -4.13
CA ASN A 24 12.20 13.24 -5.29
C ASN A 24 11.52 12.02 -5.92
N GLU A 25 10.86 12.22 -7.05
CA GLU A 25 10.13 11.16 -7.76
C GLU A 25 11.04 9.96 -8.07
N GLU A 26 12.34 10.21 -8.28
CA GLU A 26 13.32 9.16 -8.46
C GLU A 26 13.53 8.29 -7.21
N VAL A 27 13.56 8.92 -6.03
CA VAL A 27 13.65 8.20 -4.75
C VAL A 27 12.39 7.34 -4.56
N VAL A 28 11.22 7.86 -4.88
CA VAL A 28 9.95 7.10 -4.82
C VAL A 28 9.98 5.91 -5.77
N ARG A 29 10.49 6.08 -7.01
CA ARG A 29 10.62 4.97 -7.97
C ARG A 29 11.58 3.89 -7.47
N ILE A 30 12.73 4.27 -6.92
CA ILE A 30 13.70 3.33 -6.35
C ILE A 30 13.08 2.54 -5.19
N ILE A 31 12.42 3.23 -4.26
CA ILE A 31 11.72 2.60 -3.13
C ILE A 31 10.63 1.65 -3.65
N ALA A 32 9.82 2.09 -4.61
CA ALA A 32 8.75 1.26 -5.18
C ALA A 32 9.31 -0.02 -5.83
N ALA A 33 10.43 0.06 -6.55
CA ALA A 33 11.10 -1.10 -7.13
C ALA A 33 11.62 -2.07 -6.06
N GLN A 34 12.22 -1.56 -4.99
CA GLN A 34 12.68 -2.38 -3.86
C GLN A 34 11.51 -3.06 -3.14
N LEU A 35 10.42 -2.33 -2.87
CA LEU A 35 9.22 -2.88 -2.25
C LEU A 35 8.57 -3.94 -3.14
N ALA A 36 8.60 -3.76 -4.47
CA ALA A 36 8.09 -4.75 -5.42
C ALA A 36 8.92 -6.04 -5.40
N GLU A 37 10.25 -5.94 -5.40
CA GLU A 37 11.15 -7.12 -5.34
C GLU A 37 10.92 -7.94 -4.07
N ILE A 38 10.86 -7.28 -2.91
CA ILE A 38 10.57 -7.94 -1.62
C ILE A 38 9.14 -8.49 -1.63
N GLY A 39 8.20 -7.74 -2.20
CA GLY A 39 6.80 -8.14 -2.30
C GLY A 39 6.62 -9.43 -3.10
N ASP A 40 7.36 -9.60 -4.19
CA ASP A 40 7.33 -10.83 -5.00
C ASP A 40 7.93 -12.04 -4.26
N GLN A 41 8.77 -11.83 -3.23
CA GLN A 41 9.22 -12.91 -2.34
C GLN A 41 8.10 -13.33 -1.40
N PHE A 42 7.47 -12.36 -0.69
CA PHE A 42 6.34 -12.65 0.20
C PHE A 42 5.13 -13.21 -0.55
N ASP A 43 4.89 -12.81 -1.80
CA ASP A 43 3.78 -13.30 -2.61
C ASP A 43 3.76 -14.83 -2.73
N LYS A 44 4.97 -15.44 -2.82
CA LYS A 44 5.16 -16.90 -2.89
C LYS A 44 4.86 -17.61 -1.58
N GLU A 45 5.02 -16.92 -0.45
CA GLU A 45 4.84 -17.48 0.90
C GLU A 45 3.41 -17.31 1.42
N ILE A 46 2.70 -16.27 0.95
CA ILE A 46 1.32 -15.99 1.37
C ILE A 46 0.38 -17.03 0.79
N LYS A 47 -0.16 -17.87 1.69
CA LYS A 47 -1.17 -18.89 1.39
C LYS A 47 -2.46 -18.26 0.87
N SER A 48 -3.04 -18.84 -0.19
CA SER A 48 -4.31 -18.39 -0.78
C SER A 48 -5.46 -18.34 0.23
N ARG A 49 -5.43 -19.17 1.28
CA ARG A 49 -6.43 -19.15 2.36
C ARG A 49 -6.50 -17.78 3.05
N VAL A 50 -5.37 -17.17 3.38
CA VAL A 50 -5.32 -15.85 4.04
C VAL A 50 -5.95 -14.78 3.14
N VAL A 51 -5.64 -14.83 1.85
CA VAL A 51 -6.18 -13.89 0.85
C VAL A 51 -7.69 -14.08 0.71
N ASN A 52 -8.17 -15.32 0.57
CA ASN A 52 -9.59 -15.61 0.40
C ASN A 52 -10.40 -15.18 1.62
N ASP A 53 -9.92 -15.45 2.84
CA ASP A 53 -10.57 -15.02 4.07
C ASP A 53 -10.67 -13.48 4.11
N LEU A 54 -9.60 -12.78 3.74
CA LEU A 54 -9.58 -11.32 3.68
C LEU A 54 -10.51 -10.77 2.58
N VAL A 55 -10.57 -11.40 1.40
CA VAL A 55 -11.54 -11.07 0.34
C VAL A 55 -12.98 -11.16 0.86
N GLN A 56 -13.32 -12.21 1.63
CA GLN A 56 -14.66 -12.33 2.22
C GLN A 56 -14.97 -11.19 3.19
N HIS A 57 -13.99 -10.73 3.97
CA HIS A 57 -14.17 -9.54 4.81
C HIS A 57 -14.38 -8.28 3.98
N PHE A 58 -13.60 -8.08 2.91
CA PHE A 58 -13.75 -6.92 2.02
C PHE A 58 -15.07 -6.92 1.23
N LEU A 59 -15.67 -8.09 1.02
CA LEU A 59 -16.99 -8.21 0.40
C LEU A 59 -18.13 -7.88 1.35
N ASN A 60 -17.91 -7.97 2.66
CA ASN A 60 -18.93 -7.67 3.63
C ASN A 60 -19.15 -6.15 3.73
N GLU A 61 -20.18 -5.66 3.06
CA GLU A 61 -20.59 -4.25 3.08
C GLU A 61 -21.06 -3.78 4.46
N ASN A 62 -21.40 -4.70 5.36
CA ASN A 62 -21.77 -4.36 6.74
C ASN A 62 -20.56 -3.99 7.62
N LEU A 63 -19.33 -4.26 7.17
CA LEU A 63 -18.12 -3.89 7.91
C LEU A 63 -17.77 -2.42 7.64
N SER A 64 -17.58 -1.65 8.72
CA SER A 64 -17.05 -0.29 8.65
C SER A 64 -15.62 -0.27 8.10
N GLY A 65 -15.19 0.90 7.63
CA GLY A 65 -13.81 1.14 7.19
C GLY A 65 -12.78 0.81 8.27
N GLU A 66 -13.09 1.07 9.53
CA GLU A 66 -12.22 0.77 10.67
C GLU A 66 -12.13 -0.73 10.94
N GLU A 67 -13.27 -1.44 10.90
CA GLU A 67 -13.29 -2.89 11.14
C GLU A 67 -12.52 -3.64 10.05
N ILE A 68 -12.67 -3.23 8.77
CA ILE A 68 -11.88 -3.83 7.69
C ILE A 68 -10.39 -3.47 7.80
N THR A 69 -10.06 -2.26 8.25
CA THR A 69 -8.66 -1.85 8.54
C THR A 69 -8.07 -2.73 9.64
N ARG A 70 -8.83 -3.01 10.70
CA ARG A 70 -8.43 -3.93 11.78
C ARG A 70 -8.18 -5.34 11.27
N ARG A 71 -9.08 -5.90 10.45
CA ARG A 71 -8.89 -7.23 9.83
C ARG A 71 -7.63 -7.28 8.98
N MET A 72 -7.34 -6.21 8.26
CA MET A 72 -6.11 -6.14 7.48
C MET A 72 -4.86 -6.06 8.38
N SER A 73 -4.92 -5.29 9.48
CA SER A 73 -3.85 -5.25 10.48
C SER A 73 -3.57 -6.64 11.07
N GLU A 74 -4.61 -7.34 11.52
CA GLU A 74 -4.48 -8.70 12.09
C GLU A 74 -3.81 -9.67 11.09
N ALA A 75 -4.19 -9.59 9.81
CA ALA A 75 -3.59 -10.42 8.77
C ALA A 75 -2.11 -10.05 8.51
N VAL A 76 -1.80 -8.76 8.46
CA VAL A 76 -0.42 -8.27 8.26
C VAL A 76 0.47 -8.65 9.45
N GLU A 77 0.00 -8.45 10.68
CA GLU A 77 0.74 -8.79 11.90
C GLU A 77 0.98 -10.30 12.01
N GLY A 78 -0.02 -11.12 11.68
CA GLY A 78 0.11 -12.58 11.65
C GLY A 78 1.13 -13.06 10.62
N LEU A 79 1.22 -12.39 9.47
CA LEU A 79 2.23 -12.69 8.44
C LEU A 79 3.61 -12.11 8.79
N ALA A 80 3.67 -10.96 9.46
CA ALA A 80 4.93 -10.33 9.86
C ALA A 80 5.65 -11.13 10.95
N GLN A 81 4.91 -11.85 11.82
CA GLN A 81 5.51 -12.73 12.83
C GLN A 81 6.34 -13.88 12.25
N VAL A 82 6.07 -14.28 11.02
CA VAL A 82 6.83 -15.34 10.32
C VAL A 82 7.87 -14.78 9.35
N ALA A 83 8.02 -13.46 9.28
CA ALA A 83 9.00 -12.82 8.42
C ALA A 83 10.44 -13.11 8.87
N PRO A 84 11.43 -13.01 7.97
CA PRO A 84 12.83 -13.25 8.31
C PRO A 84 13.31 -12.34 9.45
N PRO A 85 14.09 -12.86 10.43
CA PRO A 85 14.53 -12.09 11.60
C PRO A 85 15.52 -10.95 11.27
N ASP A 86 16.10 -10.96 10.06
CA ASP A 86 17.01 -9.93 9.57
C ASP A 86 16.27 -8.69 9.03
N MET A 87 14.95 -8.77 8.86
CA MET A 87 14.14 -7.69 8.28
C MET A 87 13.51 -6.81 9.36
N GLU A 88 13.60 -5.48 9.21
CA GLU A 88 12.85 -4.53 10.04
C GLU A 88 11.34 -4.84 10.01
N GLN A 89 10.72 -4.96 11.18
CA GLN A 89 9.30 -5.31 11.29
C GLN A 89 8.39 -4.31 10.55
N GLU A 90 8.68 -3.01 10.62
CA GLU A 90 7.92 -1.95 9.92
C GLU A 90 7.97 -2.15 8.39
N LYS A 91 9.14 -2.53 7.87
CA LYS A 91 9.33 -2.84 6.45
C LYS A 91 8.55 -4.09 6.04
N ALA A 92 8.59 -5.14 6.86
CA ALA A 92 7.85 -6.37 6.61
C ALA A 92 6.34 -6.09 6.57
N MET A 93 5.82 -5.35 7.56
CA MET A 93 4.41 -4.95 7.61
C MET A 93 4.00 -4.12 6.40
N LEU A 94 4.83 -3.16 5.98
CA LEU A 94 4.58 -2.33 4.79
C LEU A 94 4.43 -3.19 3.53
N VAL A 95 5.41 -4.06 3.27
CA VAL A 95 5.43 -4.89 2.07
C VAL A 95 4.29 -5.91 2.10
N LEU A 96 4.06 -6.56 3.25
CA LEU A 96 2.95 -7.50 3.41
C LEU A 96 1.59 -6.86 3.15
N ALA A 97 1.37 -5.64 3.66
CA ALA A 97 0.16 -4.89 3.37
C ALA A 97 0.00 -4.68 1.85
N MET A 98 1.03 -4.19 1.16
CA MET A 98 1.00 -3.97 -0.29
C MET A 98 0.75 -5.26 -1.10
N VAL A 99 1.37 -6.37 -0.71
CA VAL A 99 1.19 -7.67 -1.38
C VAL A 99 -0.24 -8.18 -1.17
N LEU A 100 -0.80 -8.07 0.03
CA LEU A 100 -2.19 -8.42 0.28
C LEU A 100 -3.15 -7.58 -0.56
N THR A 101 -2.92 -6.27 -0.66
CA THR A 101 -3.68 -5.36 -1.52
C THR A 101 -3.62 -5.79 -2.98
N LYS A 102 -2.42 -6.05 -3.51
CA LYS A 102 -2.20 -6.54 -4.88
C LYS A 102 -2.95 -7.84 -5.12
N LYS A 103 -2.86 -8.81 -4.20
CA LYS A 103 -3.54 -10.11 -4.31
C LYS A 103 -5.05 -9.99 -4.28
N ILE A 104 -5.62 -9.20 -3.37
CA ILE A 104 -7.07 -8.97 -3.30
C ILE A 104 -7.56 -8.29 -4.58
N ALA A 105 -6.90 -7.23 -5.02
CA ALA A 105 -7.27 -6.51 -6.23
C ALA A 105 -7.15 -7.38 -7.49
N SER A 106 -6.15 -8.26 -7.55
CA SER A 106 -5.98 -9.21 -8.66
C SER A 106 -7.03 -10.33 -8.65
N THR A 107 -7.46 -10.76 -7.46
CA THR A 107 -8.50 -11.79 -7.29
C THR A 107 -9.89 -11.22 -7.58
N MET A 108 -10.14 -9.99 -7.13
CA MET A 108 -11.44 -9.36 -7.23
C MET A 108 -11.30 -7.85 -7.53
N PRO A 109 -11.24 -7.48 -8.82
CA PRO A 109 -10.98 -6.09 -9.24
C PRO A 109 -12.02 -5.08 -8.75
N SER A 110 -13.26 -5.50 -8.46
CA SER A 110 -14.30 -4.64 -7.90
C SER A 110 -13.96 -4.10 -6.50
N LEU A 111 -13.06 -4.77 -5.77
CA LEU A 111 -12.61 -4.34 -4.45
C LEU A 111 -11.44 -3.34 -4.52
N LEU A 112 -10.88 -3.04 -5.71
CA LEU A 112 -9.66 -2.23 -5.86
C LEU A 112 -9.73 -0.92 -5.08
N GLN A 113 -10.80 -0.14 -5.24
CA GLN A 113 -10.93 1.13 -4.54
C GLN A 113 -11.02 0.94 -3.02
N ARG A 114 -11.78 -0.05 -2.56
CA ARG A 114 -11.97 -0.33 -1.12
C ARG A 114 -10.68 -0.80 -0.47
N VAL A 115 -10.01 -1.80 -1.08
CA VAL A 115 -8.76 -2.36 -0.56
C VAL A 115 -7.63 -1.34 -0.59
N PHE A 116 -7.54 -0.53 -1.65
CA PHE A 116 -6.52 0.51 -1.75
C PHE A 116 -6.70 1.57 -0.65
N SER A 117 -7.91 2.11 -0.49
CA SER A 117 -8.19 3.10 0.57
C SER A 117 -7.95 2.54 1.97
N THR A 118 -8.36 1.30 2.25
CA THR A 118 -8.08 0.62 3.52
C THR A 118 -6.57 0.45 3.74
N THR A 119 -5.82 0.13 2.69
CA THR A 119 -4.37 -0.03 2.75
C THR A 119 -3.66 1.27 3.04
N VAL A 120 -3.99 2.33 2.32
CA VAL A 120 -3.44 3.66 2.57
C VAL A 120 -3.79 4.14 3.98
N ASN A 121 -5.01 3.90 4.45
CA ASN A 121 -5.41 4.24 5.81
C ASN A 121 -4.62 3.47 6.87
N TYR A 122 -4.48 2.14 6.73
CA TYR A 122 -3.63 1.31 7.59
C TYR A 122 -2.19 1.84 7.64
N ILE A 123 -1.60 2.08 6.47
CA ILE A 123 -0.22 2.58 6.34
C ILE A 123 -0.08 3.96 6.99
N SER A 124 -1.02 4.86 6.76
CA SER A 124 -1.03 6.21 7.35
C SER A 124 -1.18 6.20 8.87
N GLN A 125 -1.87 5.20 9.44
CA GLN A 125 -2.06 5.09 10.89
C GLN A 125 -0.89 4.37 11.57
N GLN A 126 -0.41 3.27 10.99
CA GLN A 126 0.54 2.35 11.65
C GLN A 126 1.99 2.58 11.22
N LEU A 127 2.23 3.10 10.00
CA LEU A 127 3.55 3.17 9.38
C LEU A 127 3.95 4.60 8.98
N HIS A 128 3.24 5.62 9.47
CA HIS A 128 3.51 7.02 9.13
C HIS A 128 4.95 7.42 9.38
N ASN A 129 5.44 7.18 10.61
CA ASN A 129 6.80 7.55 11.00
C ASN A 129 7.85 6.78 10.18
N TYR A 130 7.58 5.51 9.87
CA TYR A 130 8.45 4.69 9.03
C TYR A 130 8.57 5.27 7.61
N ILE A 131 7.45 5.64 6.99
CA ILE A 131 7.44 6.23 5.65
C ILE A 131 8.14 7.57 5.63
N VAL A 132 7.89 8.43 6.62
CA VAL A 132 8.57 9.73 6.72
C VAL A 132 10.08 9.52 6.83
N ARG A 133 10.54 8.56 7.65
CA ARG A 133 11.96 8.18 7.76
C ARG A 133 12.52 7.68 6.43
N MET A 134 11.77 6.82 5.73
CA MET A 134 12.19 6.20 4.47
C MET A 134 12.30 7.20 3.32
N VAL A 135 11.40 8.18 3.24
CA VAL A 135 11.39 9.20 2.19
C VAL A 135 12.36 10.35 2.48
N SER A 136 12.74 10.54 3.74
CA SER A 136 13.70 11.58 4.17
C SER A 136 15.16 11.10 4.21
N ALA A 137 15.42 9.82 3.93
CA ALA A 137 16.75 9.21 3.91
C ALA A 137 17.40 9.36 2.53
#